data_AF-A0A7C3HDH2-F1
#
_entry.id   AF-A0A7C3HDH2-F1
#
_cell.length_a   1.000
_cell.length_b   1.000
_cell.length_c   1.000
_cell.angle_alpha   90.00
_cell.angle_beta   90.00
_cell.angle_gamma   90.00
#
_symmetry.space_group_name_H-M   'P 1'
#
loop_
_entity.id
_entity.type
_entity.pdbx_description
1 polymer ?
#
loop_
_entity_poly.entity_id
_entity_poly.type
_entity_poly.pdbx_seq_one_letter_code
_entity_poly.pdbx_strand_id
1 'polypeptide(L)'
;MKQIVECVPNFSEGRRQEVIDRIVDALSGVPGARVLDVQSDVDHNRSVVTLVGDPQAVLEAVFAGMVQAAELIDMDHHRGEHPRMGATDVVPFVPVQGLSLEDCAALARQLGQRVGEELGIPVYLYEAAATRPERRNLADVRRG
;
A
#
# COMPACT_ATOMS: atom_id res chain seq x y z
N MET A 1 -24.88 -2.61 -8.23
CA MET A 1 -23.85 -3.15 -9.16
C MET A 1 -22.68 -3.62 -8.32
N LYS A 2 -21.96 -4.66 -8.73
CA LYS A 2 -20.77 -5.12 -7.98
C LYS A 2 -19.65 -4.10 -8.12
N GLN A 3 -19.02 -3.72 -7.01
CA GLN A 3 -17.88 -2.80 -6.98
C GLN A 3 -16.59 -3.60 -6.85
N ILE A 4 -15.59 -3.27 -7.65
CA ILE A 4 -14.27 -3.93 -7.60
C ILE A 4 -13.21 -2.84 -7.68
N VAL A 5 -12.30 -2.84 -6.71
CA VAL A 5 -11.12 -2.00 -6.68
C VAL A 5 -9.88 -2.87 -6.82
N GLU A 6 -8.86 -2.36 -7.50
CA GLU A 6 -7.50 -2.91 -7.45
C GLU A 6 -6.66 -2.05 -6.49
N CYS A 7 -5.81 -2.69 -5.70
CA CYS A 7 -4.79 -2.01 -4.91
C CYS A 7 -3.43 -2.66 -5.16
N VAL A 8 -2.40 -1.84 -5.33
CA VAL A 8 -1.04 -2.30 -5.66
C VAL A 8 -0.02 -1.80 -4.63
N PRO A 9 -0.14 -2.18 -3.34
CA PRO A 9 0.78 -1.74 -2.31
C PRO A 9 2.23 -2.17 -2.58
N ASN A 10 3.17 -1.34 -2.16
CA ASN A 10 4.59 -1.63 -2.27
C ASN A 10 5.24 -1.67 -0.90
N PHE A 11 6.00 -2.72 -0.65
CA PHE A 11 6.72 -2.94 0.60
C PHE A 11 8.22 -2.89 0.36
N SER A 12 8.94 -2.23 1.25
CA SER A 12 10.40 -2.10 1.26
C SER A 12 11.04 -3.37 1.82
N GLU A 13 10.78 -4.50 1.16
CA GLU A 13 11.38 -5.79 1.42
C GLU A 13 11.28 -6.64 0.16
N GLY A 14 12.40 -7.21 -0.29
CA GLY A 14 12.46 -8.09 -1.47
C GLY A 14 13.40 -9.28 -1.30
N ARG A 15 13.91 -9.53 -0.08
CA ARG A 15 14.97 -10.51 0.21
C ARG A 15 14.58 -11.54 1.27
N ARG A 16 13.94 -11.09 2.34
CA ARG A 16 13.49 -11.92 3.47
C ARG A 16 12.12 -12.51 3.17
N GLN A 17 12.11 -13.71 2.60
CA GLN A 17 10.87 -14.39 2.19
C GLN A 17 9.89 -14.54 3.36
N GLU A 18 10.38 -14.83 4.56
CA GLU A 18 9.55 -14.97 5.77
C GLU A 18 8.83 -13.67 6.15
N VAL A 19 9.39 -12.50 5.83
CA VAL A 19 8.75 -11.21 6.05
C VAL A 19 7.70 -10.94 4.97
N ILE A 20 8.05 -11.24 3.71
CA ILE A 20 7.13 -11.09 2.57
C ILE A 20 5.90 -11.97 2.76
N ASP A 21 6.09 -13.24 3.11
CA ASP A 21 5.01 -14.20 3.33
C ASP A 21 4.07 -13.73 4.45
N ARG A 22 4.60 -13.23 5.57
CA ARG A 22 3.75 -12.71 6.66
C ARG A 22 2.92 -11.50 6.25
N ILE A 23 3.46 -10.62 5.41
CA ILE A 23 2.71 -9.48 4.85
C ILE A 23 1.63 -9.99 3.89
N VAL A 24 1.96 -10.92 2.99
CA VAL A 24 1.01 -11.50 2.02
C VAL A 24 -0.09 -12.32 2.71
N ASP A 25 0.22 -13.02 3.79
CA ASP A 25 -0.75 -13.75 4.61
C ASP A 25 -1.75 -12.78 5.27
N ALA A 26 -1.28 -11.65 5.80
CA ALA A 26 -2.16 -10.62 6.35
C ALA A 26 -3.07 -9.98 5.28
N LEU A 27 -2.50 -9.72 4.09
CA LEU A 27 -3.23 -9.21 2.93
C LEU A 27 -4.32 -10.19 2.43
N SER A 28 -4.01 -11.49 2.43
CA SER A 28 -4.93 -12.54 1.94
C SER A 28 -5.92 -13.04 3.00
N GLY A 29 -5.67 -12.76 4.28
CA GLY A 29 -6.52 -13.18 5.40
C GLY A 29 -7.87 -12.46 5.51
N VAL A 30 -8.09 -11.39 4.74
CA VAL A 30 -9.33 -10.59 4.80
C VAL A 30 -10.36 -11.09 3.76
N PRO A 31 -11.52 -11.60 4.20
CA PRO A 31 -12.58 -12.03 3.29
C PRO A 31 -13.06 -10.87 2.40
N GLY A 32 -13.17 -11.13 1.10
CA GLY A 32 -13.57 -10.12 0.11
C GLY A 32 -12.42 -9.38 -0.57
N ALA A 33 -11.18 -9.57 -0.10
CA ALA A 33 -9.95 -9.23 -0.81
C ALA A 33 -9.27 -10.48 -1.35
N ARG A 34 -8.57 -10.35 -2.48
CA ARG A 34 -7.80 -11.43 -3.10
C ARG A 34 -6.47 -10.90 -3.61
N VAL A 35 -5.38 -11.52 -3.18
CA VAL A 35 -4.06 -11.33 -3.78
C VAL A 35 -4.05 -12.05 -5.14
N LEU A 36 -3.69 -11.31 -6.19
CA LEU A 36 -3.58 -11.82 -7.56
C LEU A 36 -2.13 -12.11 -7.95
N ASP A 37 -1.20 -11.30 -7.48
CA ASP A 37 0.21 -11.39 -7.83
C ASP A 37 1.09 -10.84 -6.72
N VAL A 38 2.30 -11.39 -6.60
CA VAL A 38 3.35 -10.93 -5.69
C VAL A 38 4.65 -10.95 -6.48
N GLN A 39 5.22 -9.76 -6.67
CA GLN A 39 6.48 -9.59 -7.39
C GLN A 39 7.53 -9.00 -6.46
N SER A 40 8.59 -9.76 -6.21
CA SER A 40 9.70 -9.35 -5.35
C SER A 40 10.97 -9.21 -6.15
N ASP A 41 11.73 -8.16 -5.87
CA ASP A 41 13.01 -7.87 -6.51
C ASP A 41 14.09 -7.67 -5.45
N VAL A 42 15.14 -8.51 -5.52
CA VAL A 42 16.23 -8.58 -4.56
C VAL A 42 17.15 -7.35 -4.65
N ASP A 43 17.39 -6.83 -5.86
CA ASP A 43 18.30 -5.71 -6.10
C ASP A 43 17.62 -4.40 -5.66
N HIS A 44 16.35 -4.24 -6.06
CA HIS A 44 15.51 -3.14 -5.60
C HIS A 44 15.13 -3.24 -4.11
N ASN A 45 15.24 -4.43 -3.50
CA ASN A 45 14.76 -4.77 -2.16
C ASN A 45 13.31 -4.30 -1.93
N ARG A 46 12.44 -4.68 -2.86
CA ARG A 46 11.05 -4.22 -2.90
C ARG A 46 10.13 -5.34 -3.35
N SER A 47 8.95 -5.41 -2.74
CA SER A 47 7.86 -6.27 -3.15
C SER A 47 6.64 -5.45 -3.55
N VAL A 48 6.04 -5.81 -4.67
CA VAL A 48 4.79 -5.27 -5.20
C VAL A 48 3.73 -6.36 -5.10
N VAL A 49 2.64 -6.07 -4.40
CA VAL A 49 1.53 -7.02 -4.26
C VAL A 49 0.34 -6.44 -4.99
N THR A 50 -0.32 -7.23 -5.83
CA THR A 50 -1.54 -6.83 -6.53
C THR A 50 -2.74 -7.48 -5.85
N LEU A 51 -3.69 -6.68 -5.38
CA LEU A 51 -4.93 -7.12 -4.75
C LEU A 51 -6.14 -6.63 -5.52
N VAL A 52 -7.20 -7.42 -5.55
CA VAL A 52 -8.52 -6.99 -6.00
C VAL A 52 -9.61 -7.42 -5.04
N GLY A 53 -10.72 -6.70 -5.01
CA GLY A 53 -11.84 -7.08 -4.16
C GLY A 53 -12.87 -5.98 -3.95
N ASP A 54 -13.72 -6.21 -2.95
CA ASP A 54 -14.67 -5.20 -2.49
C ASP A 54 -13.90 -4.02 -1.86
N PRO A 55 -14.32 -2.76 -2.08
CA PRO A 55 -13.58 -1.56 -1.65
C PRO A 55 -13.08 -1.58 -0.20
N GLN A 56 -13.98 -1.87 0.73
CA GLN A 56 -13.65 -1.89 2.16
C GLN A 56 -12.83 -3.13 2.53
N ALA A 57 -13.07 -4.28 1.90
CA ALA A 57 -12.27 -5.47 2.15
C ALA A 57 -10.81 -5.29 1.71
N VAL A 58 -10.57 -4.64 0.56
CA VAL A 58 -9.22 -4.32 0.10
C VAL A 58 -8.56 -3.30 1.02
N LEU A 59 -9.29 -2.29 1.50
CA LEU A 59 -8.77 -1.34 2.49
C LEU A 59 -8.31 -2.04 3.77
N GLU A 60 -9.15 -2.92 4.33
CA GLU A 60 -8.84 -3.69 5.54
C GLU A 60 -7.66 -4.64 5.32
N ALA A 61 -7.61 -5.33 4.18
CA ALA A 61 -6.49 -6.19 3.79
C ALA A 61 -5.18 -5.41 3.81
N VAL A 62 -5.15 -4.27 3.10
CA VAL A 62 -3.95 -3.46 2.98
C VAL A 62 -3.53 -2.90 4.33
N PHE A 63 -4.47 -2.44 5.17
CA PHE A 63 -4.16 -2.01 6.53
C PHE A 63 -3.49 -3.14 7.34
N ALA A 64 -4.02 -4.37 7.29
CA ALA A 64 -3.41 -5.51 7.96
C ALA A 64 -1.99 -5.82 7.45
N GLY A 65 -1.77 -5.72 6.13
CA GLY A 65 -0.44 -5.83 5.54
C GLY A 65 0.52 -4.73 6.01
N MET A 66 0.03 -3.48 6.13
CA MET A 66 0.81 -2.35 6.65
C MET A 66 1.21 -2.52 8.11
N VAL A 67 0.34 -3.11 8.94
CA VAL A 67 0.67 -3.48 10.34
C VAL A 67 1.85 -4.44 10.36
N GLN A 68 1.79 -5.52 9.58
CA GLN A 68 2.90 -6.48 9.51
C GLN A 68 4.18 -5.85 8.96
N ALA A 69 4.08 -5.00 7.94
CA ALA A 69 5.24 -4.30 7.39
C ALA A 69 5.89 -3.37 8.43
N ALA A 70 5.09 -2.63 9.21
CA ALA A 70 5.58 -1.74 10.26
C ALA A 70 6.27 -2.50 11.41
N GLU A 71 5.84 -3.72 11.71
CA GLU A 71 6.44 -4.57 12.74
C GLU A 71 7.75 -5.24 12.29
N LEU A 72 7.87 -5.59 10.99
CA LEU A 72 8.91 -6.50 10.49
C LEU A 72 10.01 -5.80 9.67
N ILE A 73 9.76 -4.60 9.17
CA ILE A 73 10.68 -3.87 8.30
C ILE A 73 11.24 -2.66 9.05
N ASP A 74 12.51 -2.76 9.41
CA ASP A 74 13.27 -1.65 9.96
C ASP A 74 13.90 -0.81 8.84
N MET A 75 13.40 0.41 8.67
CA MET A 75 13.84 1.33 7.62
C MET A 75 15.23 1.93 7.88
N ASP A 76 15.75 1.93 9.12
CA ASP A 76 17.10 2.40 9.43
C ASP A 76 18.16 1.48 8.80
N HIS A 77 17.83 0.19 8.69
CA HIS A 77 18.68 -0.85 8.14
C HIS A 77 18.34 -1.20 6.68
N HIS A 78 17.16 -0.84 6.20
CA HIS A 78 16.73 -1.14 4.84
C HIS A 78 17.63 -0.47 3.77
N ARG A 79 18.12 -1.25 2.80
CA ARG A 79 18.90 -0.78 1.64
C ARG A 79 18.44 -1.50 0.37
N GLY A 80 18.28 -0.76 -0.72
CA GLY A 80 17.87 -1.26 -2.04
C GLY A 80 18.05 -0.17 -3.09
N GLU A 81 18.14 -0.55 -4.36
CA GLU A 81 18.36 0.40 -5.48
C GLU A 81 17.13 1.28 -5.76
N HIS A 82 15.94 0.84 -5.35
CA HIS A 82 14.71 1.57 -5.59
C HIS A 82 14.50 2.70 -4.56
N PRO A 83 14.17 3.93 -5.00
CA PRO A 83 13.79 5.02 -4.09
C PRO A 83 12.60 4.63 -3.22
N ARG A 84 12.71 4.85 -1.91
CA ARG A 84 11.68 4.50 -0.91
C ARG A 84 11.70 5.44 0.29
N MET A 85 10.54 5.69 0.86
CA MET A 85 10.37 6.51 2.07
C MET A 85 9.93 5.69 3.30
N GLY A 86 9.18 4.61 3.12
CA GLY A 86 8.61 3.84 4.24
C GLY A 86 8.64 2.33 4.04
N ALA A 87 8.38 1.59 5.12
CA ALA A 87 8.22 0.14 5.11
C ALA A 87 7.10 -0.30 4.15
N THR A 88 5.98 0.43 4.20
CA THR A 88 5.03 0.51 3.09
C THR A 88 5.28 1.83 2.37
N ASP A 89 5.67 1.77 1.10
CA ASP A 89 6.17 2.94 0.38
C ASP A 89 5.05 3.66 -0.39
N VAL A 90 4.20 2.92 -1.10
CA VAL A 90 2.99 3.47 -1.76
C VAL A 90 1.84 2.48 -1.72
N VAL A 91 0.62 3.02 -1.72
CA VAL A 91 -0.64 2.27 -1.71
C VAL A 91 -1.65 2.92 -2.66
N PRO A 92 -1.58 2.68 -3.97
CA PRO A 92 -2.58 3.15 -4.93
C PRO A 92 -3.87 2.33 -4.84
N PHE A 93 -5.02 3.00 -4.95
CA PHE A 93 -6.31 2.37 -5.26
C PHE A 93 -6.73 2.76 -6.68
N VAL A 94 -7.11 1.77 -7.49
CA VAL A 94 -7.44 1.94 -8.91
C VAL A 94 -8.85 1.38 -9.16
N PRO A 95 -9.75 2.13 -9.81
CA PRO A 95 -11.10 1.66 -10.08
C PRO A 95 -11.09 0.58 -11.16
N VAL A 96 -11.67 -0.59 -10.88
CA VAL A 96 -11.83 -1.69 -11.86
C VAL A 96 -13.26 -1.76 -12.36
N GLN A 97 -14.24 -1.78 -11.45
CA GLN A 97 -15.66 -1.86 -11.81
C GLN A 97 -16.54 -1.15 -10.78
N GLY A 98 -17.51 -0.36 -11.26
CA GLY A 98 -18.52 0.25 -10.39
C GLY A 98 -17.99 1.28 -9.40
N LEU A 99 -16.80 1.84 -9.66
CA LEU A 99 -16.12 2.85 -8.85
C LEU A 99 -15.58 3.94 -9.77
N SER A 100 -15.62 5.17 -9.28
CA SER A 100 -14.93 6.31 -9.86
C SER A 100 -13.52 6.46 -9.27
N LEU A 101 -12.71 7.33 -9.88
CA LEU A 101 -11.43 7.75 -9.30
C LEU A 101 -11.62 8.49 -7.97
N GLU A 102 -12.75 9.21 -7.80
CA GLU A 102 -13.09 9.91 -6.57
C GLU A 102 -13.38 8.93 -5.42
N ASP A 103 -14.08 7.82 -5.71
CA ASP A 103 -14.30 6.75 -4.73
C ASP A 103 -12.96 6.14 -4.26
N CYS A 104 -12.03 5.93 -5.19
CA CYS A 104 -10.68 5.42 -4.86
C CYS A 104 -9.87 6.45 -4.05
N ALA A 105 -10.00 7.74 -4.37
CA ALA A 105 -9.37 8.81 -3.59
C ALA A 105 -9.95 8.88 -2.15
N ALA A 106 -11.25 8.61 -1.97
CA ALA A 106 -11.86 8.52 -0.66
C ALA A 106 -11.33 7.33 0.15
N LEU A 107 -11.16 6.16 -0.46
CA LEU A 107 -10.51 5.00 0.17
C LEU A 107 -9.08 5.30 0.61
N ALA A 108 -8.29 5.94 -0.26
CA ALA A 108 -6.91 6.33 0.05
C ALA A 108 -6.84 7.30 1.25
N ARG A 109 -7.77 8.26 1.33
CA ARG A 109 -7.89 9.18 2.47
C ARG A 109 -8.28 8.45 3.76
N GLN A 110 -9.26 7.56 3.68
CA GLN A 110 -9.72 6.74 4.81
C GLN A 110 -8.58 5.88 5.36
N LEU A 111 -7.87 5.15 4.49
CA LEU A 111 -6.72 4.34 4.88
C LEU A 111 -5.61 5.22 5.48
N GLY A 112 -5.27 6.34 4.83
CA GLY A 112 -4.22 7.23 5.28
C GLY A 112 -4.49 7.84 6.65
N GLN A 113 -5.73 8.25 6.93
CA GLN A 113 -6.15 8.73 8.24
C GLN A 113 -5.96 7.63 9.30
N ARG A 114 -6.48 6.43 9.03
CA ARG A 114 -6.41 5.30 9.96
C ARG A 114 -4.97 4.88 10.28
N VAL A 115 -4.10 4.85 9.28
CA VAL A 115 -2.66 4.57 9.46
C VAL A 115 -1.99 5.62 10.34
N GLY A 116 -2.31 6.90 10.12
CA GLY A 116 -1.79 7.98 10.96
C GLY A 116 -2.27 7.91 12.41
N GLU A 117 -3.53 7.58 12.63
CA GLU A 117 -4.16 7.51 13.96
C GLU A 117 -3.78 6.25 14.73
N GLU A 118 -3.81 5.07 14.11
CA GLU A 118 -3.62 3.78 14.78
C GLU A 118 -2.15 3.32 14.82
N LEU A 119 -1.36 3.66 13.79
CA LEU A 119 0.05 3.24 13.71
C LEU A 119 1.03 4.36 14.04
N GLY A 120 0.56 5.61 14.13
CA GLY A 120 1.42 6.77 14.36
C GLY A 120 2.37 7.07 13.19
N ILE A 121 2.09 6.53 12.00
CA ILE A 121 2.95 6.66 10.81
C ILE A 121 2.49 7.88 9.99
N PRO A 122 3.38 8.84 9.68
CA PRO A 122 3.04 9.95 8.80
C PRO A 122 2.66 9.47 7.38
N VAL A 123 1.50 9.92 6.88
CA VAL A 123 1.01 9.56 5.54
C VAL A 123 0.93 10.78 4.63
N TYR A 124 1.41 10.62 3.39
CA TYR A 124 1.27 11.60 2.33
C TYR A 124 0.26 11.10 1.29
N LEU A 125 -0.79 11.88 1.07
CA LEU A 125 -1.77 11.64 0.02
C LEU A 125 -1.30 12.27 -1.29
N TYR A 126 -1.35 11.50 -2.38
CA TYR A 126 -0.86 11.90 -3.70
C TYR A 126 -1.91 11.74 -4.80
N GLU A 127 -1.61 12.25 -6.00
CA GLU A 127 -2.50 12.27 -7.17
C GLU A 127 -3.93 12.75 -6.83
N ALA A 128 -4.96 11.98 -7.20
CA ALA A 128 -6.37 12.31 -6.98
C ALA A 128 -6.75 12.39 -5.49
N ALA A 129 -5.97 11.76 -4.61
CA ALA A 129 -6.16 11.83 -3.16
C ALA A 129 -5.49 13.06 -2.52
N ALA A 130 -4.56 13.73 -3.22
CA ALA A 130 -3.76 14.83 -2.69
C ALA A 130 -4.64 15.97 -2.16
N THR A 131 -4.34 16.41 -0.94
CA THR A 131 -5.01 17.55 -0.28
C THR A 131 -4.30 18.88 -0.56
N ARG A 132 -3.12 18.84 -1.18
CA ARG A 132 -2.29 20.00 -1.54
C ARG A 132 -1.75 19.82 -2.97
N PRO A 133 -1.77 20.85 -3.83
CA PRO A 133 -1.32 20.74 -5.24
C PRO A 133 0.09 20.17 -5.39
N GLU A 134 1.01 20.56 -4.52
CA GLU A 134 2.41 20.14 -4.49
C GLU A 134 2.62 18.66 -4.12
N ARG A 135 1.59 17.96 -3.64
CA ARG A 135 1.66 16.52 -3.31
C ARG A 135 1.10 15.63 -4.42
N ARG A 136 0.70 16.19 -5.56
CA ARG A 136 0.13 15.38 -6.66
C ARG A 136 1.14 14.38 -7.21
N ASN A 137 2.35 14.82 -7.53
CA ASN A 137 3.37 13.97 -8.13
C ASN A 137 4.09 13.14 -7.06
N LEU A 138 4.10 11.81 -7.23
CA LEU A 138 4.75 10.89 -6.29
C LEU A 138 6.27 11.13 -6.14
N ALA A 139 6.97 11.49 -7.22
CA ALA A 139 8.41 11.77 -7.17
C ALA A 139 8.71 13.06 -6.38
N ASP A 140 7.78 14.01 -6.34
CA ASP A 140 7.90 15.19 -5.48
C ASP A 140 7.65 14.83 -4.02
N VAL A 141 6.69 13.95 -3.75
CA VAL A 141 6.44 13.44 -2.39
C VAL A 141 7.65 12.63 -1.87
N ARG A 142 8.33 11.88 -2.74
CA ARG A 142 9.54 11.10 -2.39
C ARG A 142 10.82 11.93 -2.28
N ARG A 143 10.83 13.15 -2.81
CA ARG A 143 11.91 14.12 -2.61
C ARG A 143 11.72 14.78 -1.25
N GLY A 144 12.22 14.13 -0.21
CA GLY A 144 12.47 14.81 1.06
C GLY A 144 13.37 16.03 0.87
#